data_AF-A0A061A734-F1
#
_entry.id   AF-A0A061A734-F1
#
_cell.length_a   1.000
_cell.length_b   1.000
_cell.length_c   1.000
_cell.angle_alpha   90.00
_cell.angle_beta   90.00
_cell.angle_gamma   90.00
#
_symmetry.space_group_name_H-M   'P 1'
#
loop_
_entity.id
_entity.type
_entity.pdbx_description
1 polymer ?
#
loop_
_entity_poly.entity_id
_entity_poly.type
_entity_poly.pdbx_seq_one_letter_code
_entity_poly.pdbx_strand_id
1 'polypeptide(L)' 'MTPASALTPSDDRCPVCHEPTPAETQLWTLRSHHRTSEGEVEYCVGSCGCLVILVNGEMVKSFPVERR' A
#
# COMPACT_ATOMS: atom_id res chain seq x y z
N MET A 1 -19.92 23.82 -15.22
CA MET A 1 -19.77 22.37 -15.43
C MET A 1 -18.35 22.01 -15.06
N THR A 2 -18.14 21.49 -13.86
CA THR A 2 -16.82 21.10 -13.34
C THR A 2 -16.46 19.73 -13.92
N PRO A 3 -15.25 19.50 -14.47
CA PRO A 3 -14.90 18.17 -14.92
C PRO A 3 -14.79 17.27 -13.70
N ALA A 4 -15.60 16.21 -13.69
CA ALA A 4 -15.44 15.10 -12.77
C ALA A 4 -14.05 14.53 -13.00
N SER A 5 -13.14 14.75 -12.04
CA SER A 5 -11.88 14.01 -11.98
C SER A 5 -12.25 12.54 -11.98
N ALA A 6 -11.98 11.86 -13.09
CA ALA A 6 -12.10 10.42 -13.20
C ALA A 6 -11.20 9.83 -12.11
N LEU A 7 -11.80 9.39 -11.00
CA LEU A 7 -11.20 8.42 -10.12
C LEU A 7 -10.94 7.21 -11.01
N THR A 8 -9.67 7.09 -11.42
CA THR A 8 -9.13 5.86 -12.00
C THR A 8 -9.65 4.71 -11.14
N PRO A 9 -10.23 3.64 -11.74
CA PRO A 9 -10.70 2.52 -10.95
C PRO A 9 -9.52 2.11 -10.07
N SER A 10 -9.68 2.31 -8.76
CA SER A 10 -8.77 1.77 -7.77
C SER A 10 -8.66 0.31 -8.15
N ASP A 11 -7.48 -0.12 -8.59
CA ASP A 11 -7.24 -1.53 -8.83
C ASP A 11 -7.55 -2.18 -7.47
N ASP A 12 -8.71 -2.85 -7.37
CA ASP A 12 -9.22 -3.47 -6.14
C ASP A 12 -8.37 -4.70 -5.82
N ARG A 13 -7.05 -4.61 -6.00
CA ARG A 13 -6.08 -5.68 -5.88
C ARG A 13 -4.84 -5.12 -5.21
N CYS A 14 -4.22 -5.96 -4.41
CA CYS A 14 -2.94 -5.61 -3.83
C CYS A 14 -1.89 -5.49 -4.94
N PRO A 15 -1.11 -4.39 -5.03
CA PRO A 15 -0.07 -4.25 -6.05
C PRO A 15 1.11 -5.24 -5.87
N VAL A 16 1.15 -5.98 -4.75
CA VAL A 16 2.21 -6.94 -4.44
C VAL A 16 1.83 -8.37 -4.81
N CYS A 17 0.69 -8.87 -4.32
CA CYS A 17 0.24 -10.24 -4.58
C CYS A 17 -0.92 -10.35 -5.59
N HIS A 18 -1.47 -9.22 -6.02
CA HIS A 18 -2.62 -9.12 -6.93
C HIS A 18 -3.89 -9.83 -6.45
N GLU A 19 -3.97 -10.19 -5.16
CA GLU A 19 -5.21 -10.67 -4.56
C GLU A 19 -6.23 -9.52 -4.45
N PRO A 20 -7.52 -9.81 -4.67
CA PRO A 20 -8.56 -8.80 -4.55
C PRO A 20 -8.59 -8.21 -3.13
N THR A 21 -8.66 -6.88 -3.05
CA THR A 21 -8.78 -6.11 -1.81
C THR A 21 -10.18 -5.49 -1.79
N PRO A 22 -10.96 -5.62 -0.72
CA PRO A 22 -12.28 -5.00 -0.67
C PRO A 22 -12.14 -3.48 -0.73
N ALA A 23 -12.83 -2.85 -1.69
CA ALA A 23 -12.76 -1.42 -2.00
C ALA A 23 -13.00 -0.48 -0.79
N GLU A 24 -13.74 -0.94 0.21
CA GLU A 24 -14.06 -0.17 1.43
C GLU A 24 -12.96 -0.22 2.50
N THR A 25 -11.96 -1.07 2.34
CA THR A 25 -10.86 -1.19 3.29
C THR A 25 -9.71 -0.32 2.82
N GLN A 26 -9.20 0.57 3.69
CA GLN A 26 -7.88 1.17 3.48
C GLN A 26 -6.90 0.02 3.18
N LEU A 27 -6.34 -0.01 1.97
CA LEU A 27 -5.51 -1.12 1.46
C LEU A 27 -4.34 -1.44 2.37
N TRP A 28 -3.89 -0.47 3.18
CA TRP A 28 -2.66 -0.51 3.95
C TRP A 28 -2.90 -0.02 5.38
N THR A 29 -2.45 -0.80 6.36
CA THR A 29 -2.36 -0.41 7.77
C THR A 29 -0.92 -0.07 8.11
N LEU A 30 -0.66 1.16 8.56
CA LEU A 30 0.66 1.56 9.07
C LEU A 30 0.97 0.81 10.37
N ARG A 31 2.06 0.04 10.39
CA ARG A 31 2.52 -0.72 11.56
C ARG A 31 3.59 0.02 12.35
N SER A 32 4.49 0.71 11.65
CA SER A 32 5.55 1.51 12.25
C SER A 32 6.03 2.58 11.27
N HIS A 33 6.55 3.68 11.78
CA HIS A 33 7.29 4.66 10.99
C HIS A 33 8.47 5.23 11.79
N HIS A 34 9.55 5.60 11.09
CA HIS A 34 10.74 6.19 11.70
C HIS A 34 11.42 7.18 10.73
N ARG A 35 11.88 8.31 11.26
CA ARG A 35 12.77 9.19 10.50
C ARG A 35 14.20 8.65 10.49
N THR A 36 14.78 8.57 9.30
CA THR A 36 16.19 8.25 9.05
C THR A 36 16.89 9.42 8.32
N SER A 37 18.18 9.27 8.02
CA SER A 37 18.89 10.22 7.14
C SER A 37 18.37 10.20 5.69
N GLU A 38 17.70 9.13 5.27
CA GLU A 38 17.16 8.98 3.90
C GLU A 38 15.71 9.50 3.78
N GLY A 39 15.03 9.74 4.90
CA GLY A 39 13.64 10.23 4.94
C GLY A 39 12.79 9.53 6.00
N GLU A 40 11.48 9.76 5.93
CA GLU A 40 10.49 9.04 6.72
C GLU A 40 10.29 7.64 6.14
N VAL A 41 10.62 6.62 6.93
CA VAL A 41 10.43 5.22 6.55
C VAL A 41 9.14 4.72 7.15
N GLU A 42 8.27 4.12 6.35
CA GLU A 42 6.97 3.58 6.76
C GLU A 42 6.89 2.08 6.48
N TYR A 43 6.36 1.32 7.43
CA TYR A 43 6.12 -0.11 7.30
C TYR A 43 4.61 -0.35 7.31
N CYS A 44 4.06 -0.74 6.17
CA CYS A 44 2.62 -0.90 5.99
C CYS A 44 2.27 -2.35 5.65
N VAL A 45 1.23 -2.88 6.28
CA VAL A 45 0.72 -4.23 6.01
C VAL A 45 -0.66 -4.13 5.36
N GLY A 46 -0.85 -4.83 4.25
CA GLY A 46 -2.13 -4.90 3.57
C GLY A 46 -3.05 -5.94 4.21
N SER A 47 -4.35 -5.87 3.93
CA SER A 47 -5.33 -6.85 4.43
C SER A 47 -5.04 -8.28 3.94
N CYS A 48 -4.38 -8.42 2.79
CA CYS A 48 -3.87 -9.68 2.26
C CYS A 48 -2.60 -10.21 2.96
N GLY A 49 -2.04 -9.47 3.93
CA GLY A 49 -0.83 -9.82 4.66
C GLY A 49 0.48 -9.42 3.99
N CYS A 50 0.45 -8.81 2.78
CA CYS A 50 1.66 -8.27 2.16
C CYS A 50 2.23 -7.13 2.99
N LEU A 51 3.56 -7.03 3.04
CA LEU A 51 4.28 -5.92 3.67
C LEU A 51 4.88 -5.03 2.59
N VAL A 52 4.73 -3.72 2.72
CA VAL A 52 5.43 -2.72 1.91
C VAL A 52 6.22 -1.79 2.81
N ILE A 53 7.38 -1.37 2.32
CA ILE A 53 8.23 -0.36 2.95
C ILE A 53 8.21 0.85 2.03
N LEU A 54 7.87 2.01 2.60
CA LEU A 54 7.91 3.29 1.90
C LEU A 54 9.01 4.18 2.47
N VAL A 55 9.58 5.03 1.62
CA VAL A 55 10.43 6.16 2.01
C VAL A 55 9.78 7.43 1.48
N ASN A 56 9.41 8.34 2.36
CA ASN A 56 8.66 9.57 2.04
C ASN A 56 7.39 9.30 1.21
N GLY A 57 6.67 8.22 1.51
CA GLY A 57 5.48 7.78 0.78
C GLY A 57 5.74 7.04 -0.54
N GLU A 58 6.99 6.84 -0.95
CA GLU A 58 7.33 6.05 -2.14
C GLU A 58 7.68 4.61 -1.77
N MET A 59 7.02 3.63 -2.39
CA MET A 59 7.29 2.21 -2.13
C MET A 59 8.67 1.82 -2.66
N VAL A 60 9.59 1.47 -1.76
CA VAL A 60 10.96 1.04 -2.09
C VAL A 60 11.14 -0.48 -2.03
N LYS A 61 10.29 -1.17 -1.26
CA LYS A 61 10.35 -2.63 -1.12
C LYS A 61 8.99 -3.21 -0.80
N SER A 62 8.75 -4.43 -1.29
CA SER A 62 7.56 -5.21 -0.99
C SER A 62 7.92 -6.66 -0.68
N PHE A 63 7.10 -7.29 0.17
CA PHE A 63 7.19 -8.69 0.52
C PHE A 63 5.80 -9.31 0.40
N PRO A 64 5.61 -10.26 -0.53
CA PRO A 64 4.35 -10.99 -0.61
C PRO A 64 4.20 -11.89 0.61
N VAL A 65 2.95 -12.16 1.00
CA VAL A 65 2.68 -13.20 1.99
C VAL A 65 3.02 -14.56 1.37
N GLU A 66 3.85 -15.37 2.04
CA GLU A 66 4.09 -16.75 1.63
C GLU A 66 2.84 -17.58 1.96
N ARG A 67 2.10 -18.01 0.94
CA ARG A 67 0.99 -18.97 1.11
C ARG A 67 1.59 -20.37 1.13
N ARG A 68 1.60 -21.02 2.30
CA ARG A 68 1.88 -22.46 2.44
C ARG A 68 0.71 -23.30 1.95
#